data_AF-A0A958HNU2-F1
#
_entry.id   AF-A0A958HNU2-F1
#
_cell.length_a   1.000
_cell.length_b   1.000
_cell.length_c   1.000
_cell.angle_alpha   90.00
_cell.angle_beta   90.00
_cell.angle_gamma   90.00
#
_symmetry.space_group_name_H-M   'P 1'
#
loop_
_entity.id
_entity.type
_entity.pdbx_description
1 polymer ?
#
loop_
_entity_poly.entity_id
_entity_poly.type
_entity_poly.pdbx_seq_one_letter_code
_entity_poly.pdbx_strand_id
1 'polypeptide(L)'
;HTYVNPNNPADHLLSVGDWVKGVPGVNNSSAVRRAMDDLVGVPIVVPVWDQTTGSGSGARYRVVGYAEVAITSYHLPGSSRISAIYRGMVNCAQ
;
A
#
# COMPACT_ATOMS: atom_id res chain seq x y z
N HIS A 1 10.75 -8.73 3.40
CA HIS A 1 9.93 -7.50 3.39
C HIS A 1 9.19 -7.43 4.70
N THR A 2 9.74 -6.71 5.67
CA THR A 2 9.17 -6.59 7.02
C THR A 2 8.78 -5.13 7.19
N TYR A 3 7.47 -4.87 7.27
CA TYR A 3 6.97 -3.59 7.73
C TYR A 3 7.60 -3.28 9.09
N VAL A 4 7.83 -2.01 9.39
CA VAL A 4 8.26 -1.53 10.71
C VAL A 4 7.41 -0.31 11.01
N ASN A 5 6.61 -0.39 12.06
CA ASN A 5 5.73 0.69 12.46
C ASN A 5 6.59 1.92 12.84
N PRO A 6 6.39 3.08 12.18
CA PRO A 6 7.20 4.27 12.41
C PRO A 6 7.02 4.87 13.82
N ASN A 7 5.96 4.48 14.54
CA ASN A 7 5.74 4.86 15.93
C ASN A 7 6.21 3.77 16.92
N ASN A 8 6.38 2.53 16.46
CA ASN A 8 6.85 1.41 17.27
C ASN A 8 7.77 0.48 16.47
N PRO A 9 9.10 0.60 16.61
CA PRO A 9 10.04 -0.17 15.79
C PRO A 9 10.03 -1.69 16.07
N ALA A 10 9.38 -2.14 17.15
CA ALA A 10 9.20 -3.57 17.45
C ALA A 10 7.95 -4.16 16.80
N ASP A 11 7.06 -3.32 16.25
CA ASP A 11 5.85 -3.75 15.59
C ASP A 11 6.09 -3.89 14.07
N HIS A 12 6.05 -5.14 13.63
CA HIS A 12 6.20 -5.53 12.25
C HIS A 12 4.89 -5.99 11.62
N LEU A 13 3.80 -5.99 12.40
CA LEU A 13 2.47 -6.31 11.92
C LEU A 13 1.82 -4.99 11.50
N LEU A 14 1.31 -4.94 10.28
CA LEU A 14 0.50 -3.80 9.90
C LEU A 14 -0.88 -3.99 10.50
N SER A 15 -1.24 -3.23 11.53
CA SER A 15 -2.49 -3.32 12.28
C SER A 15 -3.42 -2.12 12.01
N VAL A 16 -4.72 -2.30 12.28
CA VAL A 16 -5.67 -1.19 12.29
C VAL A 16 -5.27 -0.18 13.38
N GLY A 17 -5.21 1.09 13.00
CA GLY A 17 -4.74 2.19 13.85
C GLY A 17 -3.30 2.61 13.58
N ASP A 18 -2.51 1.80 12.88
CA ASP A 18 -1.12 2.12 12.58
C ASP A 18 -0.98 3.22 11.55
N TRP A 19 0.09 3.99 11.71
CA TRP A 19 0.48 5.00 10.72
C TRP A 19 1.52 4.40 9.79
N VAL A 20 1.20 4.33 8.51
CA VAL A 20 2.16 3.89 7.48
C VAL A 20 2.73 5.08 6.73
N LYS A 21 4.01 4.98 6.40
CA LYS A 21 4.66 5.96 5.54
C LYS A 21 4.48 5.53 4.08
N GLY A 22 3.91 6.39 3.26
CA GLY A 22 3.93 6.20 1.81
C GLY A 22 5.32 6.46 1.25
N VAL A 23 5.59 5.98 0.03
CA VAL A 23 6.76 6.42 -0.73
C VAL A 23 6.28 7.45 -1.77
N PRO A 24 6.29 8.74 -1.45
CA PRO A 24 5.86 9.79 -2.37
C PRO A 24 6.86 9.96 -3.51
N GLY A 25 6.36 10.40 -4.65
CA GLY A 25 7.13 10.52 -5.89
C GLY A 25 6.94 9.32 -6.82
N VAL A 26 7.47 9.44 -8.05
CA VAL A 26 7.39 8.40 -9.07
C VAL A 26 8.42 7.32 -8.76
N ASN A 27 8.01 6.27 -8.05
CA ASN A 27 8.84 5.08 -7.85
C ASN A 27 8.66 4.14 -9.02
N ASN A 28 9.43 4.40 -10.08
CA ASN A 28 9.33 3.68 -11.35
C ASN A 28 10.64 2.94 -11.67
N SER A 29 11.29 2.38 -10.64
CA SER A 29 12.47 1.53 -10.83
C SER A 29 12.06 0.22 -11.50
N SER A 30 13.01 -0.44 -12.17
CA SER A 30 12.78 -1.76 -12.78
C SER A 30 12.32 -2.80 -11.75
N ALA A 31 12.81 -2.72 -10.51
CA ALA A 31 12.38 -3.58 -9.42
C ALA A 31 10.91 -3.38 -9.05
N VAL A 32 10.43 -2.13 -9.00
CA VAL A 32 9.00 -1.84 -8.73
C VAL A 32 8.12 -2.35 -9.86
N ARG A 33 8.52 -2.14 -11.13
CA ARG A 33 7.77 -2.65 -12.28
C ARG A 33 7.66 -4.17 -12.25
N ARG A 34 8.77 -4.86 -12.00
CA ARG A 34 8.79 -6.32 -11.89
C ARG A 34 7.88 -6.82 -10.78
N ALA A 35 7.94 -6.20 -9.59
CA ALA A 35 7.03 -6.55 -8.50
C ALA A 35 5.57 -6.28 -8.87
N MET A 36 5.27 -5.19 -9.58
CA MET A 36 3.91 -4.92 -10.07
C MET A 36 3.46 -5.95 -11.10
N ASP A 37 4.33 -6.35 -12.03
CA ASP A 37 4.04 -7.41 -13.02
C ASP A 37 3.68 -8.73 -12.32
N ASP A 38 4.40 -9.08 -11.26
CA ASP A 38 4.12 -10.29 -10.46
C ASP A 38 2.77 -10.21 -9.72
N LEU A 39 2.22 -9.01 -9.50
CA LEU A 39 0.93 -8.79 -8.81
C LEU A 39 -0.26 -8.61 -9.75
N VAL A 40 -0.04 -8.39 -11.06
CA VAL A 40 -1.15 -8.26 -12.01
C VAL A 40 -1.93 -9.57 -12.07
N GLY A 41 -3.25 -9.49 -11.86
CA GLY A 41 -4.15 -10.65 -11.85
C GLY A 41 -4.15 -11.45 -10.55
N VAL A 42 -3.27 -11.14 -9.59
CA VAL A 42 -3.19 -11.80 -8.29
C VAL A 42 -4.04 -11.02 -7.27
N PRO A 43 -4.95 -11.67 -6.52
CA PRO A 43 -5.60 -11.05 -5.38
C PRO A 43 -4.59 -10.69 -4.30
N ILE A 44 -4.56 -9.43 -3.91
CA ILE A 44 -3.69 -8.90 -2.86
C ILE A 44 -4.50 -8.16 -1.82
N VAL A 45 -4.01 -8.19 -0.58
CA VAL A 45 -4.59 -7.41 0.52
C VAL A 45 -3.82 -6.10 0.64
N VAL A 46 -4.56 -4.99 0.60
CA VAL A 46 -3.99 -3.63 0.75
C VAL A 46 -4.63 -2.91 1.94
N PRO A 47 -3.85 -2.12 2.70
CA PRO A 47 -4.40 -1.30 3.77
C PRO A 47 -5.27 -0.17 3.19
N VAL A 48 -6.36 0.11 3.88
CA VAL A 48 -7.24 1.27 3.62
C VAL A 48 -6.99 2.29 4.71
N TRP A 49 -6.91 3.58 4.34
CA TRP A 49 -6.69 4.67 5.28
C TRP A 49 -7.82 5.71 5.25
N ASP A 50 -8.02 6.43 6.35
CA ASP A 50 -9.01 7.51 6.46
C ASP A 50 -8.39 8.88 6.76
N GLN A 51 -7.19 8.91 7.35
CA GLN A 51 -6.49 10.12 7.75
C GLN A 51 -5.10 10.18 7.12
N THR A 52 -4.69 11.39 6.76
CA THR A 52 -3.35 11.70 6.26
C THR A 52 -2.75 12.81 7.11
N THR A 53 -1.49 12.64 7.53
CA THR A 53 -0.73 13.68 8.25
C THR A 53 0.63 13.91 7.58
N GLY A 54 1.19 15.11 7.74
CA GLY A 54 2.44 15.50 7.07
C GLY A 54 2.27 15.75 5.56
N SER A 55 3.37 16.05 4.88
CA SER A 55 3.40 16.32 3.45
C SER A 55 4.71 15.83 2.82
N GLY A 56 4.71 15.66 1.50
CA GLY A 56 5.87 15.13 0.76
C GLY A 56 6.37 13.82 1.37
N SER A 57 7.70 13.68 1.48
CA SER A 57 8.38 12.52 2.09
C SER A 57 8.04 12.26 3.56
N GLY A 58 7.31 13.16 4.23
CA GLY A 58 6.85 13.00 5.60
C GLY A 58 5.39 12.54 5.74
N ALA A 59 4.69 12.33 4.63
CA ALA A 59 3.28 11.93 4.64
C ALA A 59 3.08 10.55 5.30
N ARG A 60 2.11 10.47 6.20
CA ARG A 60 1.70 9.26 6.91
C ARG A 60 0.19 9.05 6.76
N TYR A 61 -0.21 7.80 6.68
CA TYR A 61 -1.59 7.38 6.46
C TYR A 61 -2.04 6.45 7.59
N ARG A 62 -3.18 6.73 8.21
CA ARG A 62 -3.70 5.91 9.31
C ARG A 62 -4.53 4.76 8.77
N VAL A 63 -4.10 3.53 9.01
CA VAL A 63 -4.82 2.33 8.57
C VAL A 63 -6.11 2.16 9.38
N VAL A 64 -7.22 1.96 8.69
CA VAL A 64 -8.54 1.70 9.30
C VAL A 64 -9.11 0.33 8.96
N GLY A 65 -8.49 -0.39 8.03
CA GLY A 65 -8.91 -1.70 7.60
C GLY A 65 -8.10 -2.18 6.41
N TYR A 66 -8.56 -3.27 5.78
CA TYR A 66 -7.92 -3.87 4.63
C TYR A 66 -8.94 -4.19 3.57
N ALA A 67 -8.51 -4.12 2.31
CA ALA A 67 -9.30 -4.50 1.17
C ALA A 67 -8.57 -5.56 0.35
N GLU A 68 -9.30 -6.56 -0.13
CA GLU A 68 -8.79 -7.40 -1.21
C GLU A 68 -9.03 -6.68 -2.54
N VAL A 69 -7.95 -6.55 -3.32
CA VAL A 69 -7.98 -6.00 -4.67
C VAL A 69 -7.20 -6.90 -5.61
N ALA A 70 -7.56 -6.90 -6.89
CA ALA A 70 -6.75 -7.52 -7.93
C ALA A 70 -6.30 -6.43 -8.90
N ILE A 71 -5.00 -6.20 -9.02
CA ILE A 71 -4.45 -5.22 -9.97
C ILE A 71 -4.69 -5.73 -11.39
N THR A 72 -5.31 -4.91 -12.24
CA THR A 72 -5.58 -5.26 -13.65
C THR A 72 -4.59 -4.61 -14.60
N SER A 73 -4.12 -3.42 -14.27
CA SER A 73 -3.08 -2.73 -15.03
C SER A 73 -2.44 -1.62 -14.20
N TYR A 74 -1.23 -1.22 -14.58
CA TYR A 74 -0.56 -0.08 -14.01
C TYR A 74 0.16 0.73 -15.10
N HIS A 75 0.27 2.04 -14.89
CA HIS A 75 1.05 2.95 -15.72
C HIS A 75 1.79 3.93 -14.81
N LEU A 76 3.02 3.58 -14.43
CA LEU A 76 3.89 4.39 -13.57
C LEU A 76 4.61 5.54 -14.31
N PRO A 77 5.06 5.40 -15.57
CA PRO A 77 5.66 6.52 -16.29
C PRO A 77 4.65 7.68 -16.50
N GLY A 78 5.03 8.90 -16.14
CA GLY A 78 4.32 10.14 -16.51
C GLY A 78 2.94 10.38 -15.87
N SER A 79 2.27 9.37 -15.32
CA SER A 79 0.89 9.48 -14.82
C SER A 79 0.59 8.75 -13.50
N SER A 80 1.48 7.87 -13.03
CA SER A 80 1.36 7.14 -11.75
C SER A 80 -0.03 6.56 -11.46
N ARG A 81 -0.59 5.82 -12.42
CA ARG A 81 -1.93 5.22 -12.32
C ARG A 81 -1.86 3.73 -12.05
N ILE A 82 -2.71 3.24 -11.15
CA ILE A 82 -2.96 1.82 -10.92
C ILE A 82 -4.47 1.59 -11.10
N SER A 83 -4.84 0.55 -11.84
CA SER A 83 -6.22 0.10 -11.99
C SER A 83 -6.36 -1.25 -11.30
N ALA A 84 -7.40 -1.40 -10.48
CA ALA A 84 -7.66 -2.63 -9.75
C ALA A 84 -9.16 -2.91 -9.65
N ILE A 85 -9.51 -4.19 -9.56
CA ILE A 85 -10.86 -4.63 -9.20
C ILE A 85 -10.92 -4.70 -7.68
N TYR A 86 -11.82 -3.92 -7.09
CA TYR A 86 -12.14 -4.02 -5.67
C TYR A 86 -13.00 -5.26 -5.42
N ARG A 87 -12.56 -6.14 -4.51
CA ARG A 87 -13.26 -7.39 -4.20
C ARG A 87 -13.99 -7.37 -2.87
N GLY A 88 -13.62 -6.46 -1.97
CA GLY A 88 -14.30 -6.27 -0.69
C GLY A 88 -13.33 -5.89 0.43
N MET A 89 -13.90 -5.47 1.56
CA MET A 89 -13.13 -5.34 2.80
C MET A 89 -12.82 -6.73 3.35
N VAL A 90 -11.61 -6.90 3.85
CA VAL A 90 -11.17 -8.12 4.53
C VAL A 90 -10.70 -7.76 5.93
N ASN A 91 -11.00 -8.64 6.87
CA ASN A 91 -10.38 -8.58 8.18
C ASN A 91 -9.06 -9.34 8.07
N CYS A 92 -7.93 -8.66 8.23
CA CYS A 92 -6.68 -9.33 8.58
C CYS A 92 -6.82 -9.81 10.03
N ALA A 93 -7.60 -10.88 10.23
CA ALA A 93 -7.63 -11.61 11.48
C ALA A 93 -6.67 -12.80 11.32
N GLN A 94 -5.48 -12.63 11.93
CA GLN A 94 -4.37 -13.59 12.12
C GLN A 94 -3.32 -13.67 11.03
#